data_AF-A0A2V5S4T1-F1
#
_entry.id   AF-A0A2V5S4T1-F1
#
_cell.length_a   1.000
_cell.length_b   1.000
_cell.length_c   1.000
_cell.angle_alpha   90.00
_cell.angle_beta   90.00
_cell.angle_gamma   90.00
#
_symmetry.space_group_name_H-M   'P 1'
#
loop_
_entity.id
_entity.type
_entity.pdbx_description
1 polymer ?
#
loop_
_entity_poly.entity_id
_entity_poly.type
_entity_poly.pdbx_seq_one_letter_code
_entity_poly.pdbx_strand_id
1 'polypeptide(L)' 'MIYLGREKGTKKRIMVGASDGRTYDGKQRFGVSIFDFKLPPPPNSGDAKLSPLFVGYGRIPGSSED' A
#
# COMPACT_ATOMS: atom_id res chain seq x y z
N MET A 1 -4.09 -0.80 8.38
CA MET A 1 -3.22 -0.82 7.19
C MET A 1 -3.25 0.58 6.58
N ILE A 2 -2.13 1.31 6.56
CA ILE A 2 -2.03 2.74 6.18
C ILE A 2 -1.00 2.88 5.07
N TYR A 3 -1.34 3.56 3.97
CA TYR A 3 -0.42 3.84 2.87
C TYR A 3 0.61 4.89 3.28
N LEU A 4 1.90 4.66 2.99
CA LEU A 4 3.00 5.57 3.37
C LEU A 4 3.60 6.34 2.21
N GLY A 5 3.35 5.92 0.97
CA GLY A 5 4.00 6.52 -0.20
C GLY A 5 4.94 5.56 -0.90
N ARG A 6 6.01 6.12 -1.46
CA ARG A 6 7.04 5.39 -2.19
C ARG A 6 8.30 5.29 -1.34
N GLU A 7 8.87 4.09 -1.26
CA GLU A 7 10.18 3.90 -0.66
C GLU A 7 11.24 4.72 -1.40
N LYS A 8 12.16 5.35 -0.65
CA LYS A 8 13.17 6.26 -1.22
C LYS A 8 14.06 5.58 -2.28
N GLY A 9 14.50 4.34 -2.02
CA GLY A 9 15.40 3.57 -2.87
C GLY A 9 14.68 2.95 -4.08
N THR A 10 13.76 2.01 -3.84
CA THR A 10 13.14 1.23 -4.93
C THR A 10 11.98 1.97 -5.62
N LYS A 11 11.51 3.08 -5.06
CA LYS A 11 10.29 3.81 -5.49
C LYS A 11 9.02 2.97 -5.46
N LYS A 12 9.07 1.74 -4.91
CA LYS A 12 7.91 0.88 -4.73
C LYS A 12 6.93 1.50 -3.73
N ARG A 13 5.64 1.31 -4.00
CA ARG A 13 4.56 1.76 -3.13
C ARG A 13 4.50 0.86 -1.89
N ILE A 14 4.47 1.46 -0.71
CA ILE A 14 4.51 0.75 0.56
C ILE A 14 3.40 1.21 1.51
N MET A 15 3.10 0.35 2.48
CA MET A 15 2.12 0.59 3.53
C MET A 15 2.57 -0.03 4.85
N VAL A 16 2.04 0.47 5.97
CA VAL A 16 2.27 -0.06 7.32
C VAL A 16 1.01 -0.67 7.92
N GLY A 17 1.16 -1.70 8.74
CA GLY A 17 0.07 -2.24 9.55
C GLY A 17 0.46 -3.53 10.26
N ALA A 18 -0.54 -4.26 10.73
CA ALA A 18 -0.38 -5.60 11.27
C ALA A 18 -0.94 -6.63 10.29
N SER A 19 -0.16 -7.67 9.97
CA SER A 19 -0.58 -8.74 9.06
C SER A 19 -0.04 -10.08 9.50
N ASP A 20 -0.77 -11.14 9.15
CA ASP A 20 -0.31 -12.52 9.25
C ASP A 20 0.06 -13.04 7.85
N GLY A 21 1.26 -12.71 7.37
CA GLY A 21 1.80 -13.30 6.13
C GLY A 21 1.72 -12.45 4.86
N ARG A 22 1.62 -11.12 4.96
CA ARG A 22 1.80 -10.22 3.80
C ARG A 22 3.27 -10.11 3.39
N THR A 23 3.50 -9.68 2.15
CA THR A 23 4.85 -9.53 1.61
C THR A 23 5.39 -8.11 1.73
N TYR A 24 6.70 -8.01 1.85
CA TYR A 24 7.49 -6.82 1.52
C TYR A 24 8.66 -7.27 0.66
N ASP A 25 8.78 -6.71 -0.54
CA ASP A 25 9.81 -7.07 -1.52
C ASP A 25 9.87 -8.59 -1.79
N GLY A 26 8.69 -9.21 -1.92
CA GLY A 26 8.55 -10.65 -2.17
C GLY A 26 8.81 -11.54 -0.95
N LYS A 27 9.26 -11.00 0.19
CA LYS A 27 9.47 -11.77 1.42
C LYS A 27 8.26 -11.66 2.34
N GLN A 28 7.78 -12.80 2.83
CA GLN A 28 6.68 -12.86 3.77
C GLN A 28 7.07 -12.26 5.13
N ARG A 29 6.14 -11.54 5.76
CA ARG A 29 6.28 -10.91 7.07
C ARG A 29 5.02 -11.06 7.90
N PHE A 30 5.21 -11.07 9.21
CA PHE A 30 4.19 -11.30 10.22
C PHE A 30 4.22 -10.20 11.29
N GLY A 31 3.08 -9.96 11.93
CA GLY A 31 2.94 -8.91 12.94
C GLY A 31 2.94 -7.50 12.36
N VAL A 32 3.41 -6.54 13.14
CA VAL A 32 3.47 -5.12 12.75
C VAL A 32 4.70 -4.87 11.87
N SER A 33 4.48 -4.50 10.61
CA SER A 33 5.57 -4.28 9.64
C SER A 33 5.15 -3.33 8.51
N ILE A 34 6.13 -2.98 7.67
CA ILE A 34 5.95 -2.47 6.31
C ILE A 34 5.64 -3.61 5.35
N PHE A 35 4.76 -3.35 4.39
CA PHE A 35 4.29 -4.29 3.36
C PHE A 35 4.20 -3.62 1.99
N ASP A 36 4.20 -4.45 0.94
CA ASP A 36 3.93 -4.03 -0.43
C ASP A 36 2.50 -3.48 -0.52
N PHE A 37 2.34 -2.29 -1.11
CA PHE A 37 1.02 -1.78 -1.46
C PHE A 37 0.60 -2.31 -2.84
N LYS A 38 -0.40 -3.20 -2.86
CA LYS A 38 -0.96 -3.82 -4.07
C LYS A 38 -2.45 -3.51 -4.16
N LEU A 39 -2.90 -3.05 -5.32
CA LEU A 39 -4.32 -3.01 -5.68
C LEU A 39 -4.65 -4.32 -6.42
N PRO A 40 -5.80 -4.95 -6.17
CA PRO A 40 -6.21 -6.08 -6.99
C PRO A 40 -6.41 -5.60 -8.44
N PRO A 41 -6.13 -6.45 -9.43
CA PRO A 41 -6.34 -6.12 -10.83
C PRO A 41 -7.83 -5.83 -11.10
N PRO A 42 -8.14 -5.02 -12.13
CA PRO A 42 -9.53 -4.83 -12.56
C PRO A 42 -10.18 -6.18 -12.89
N PRO A 43 -11.47 -6.37 -12.60
CA PRO A 43 -12.17 -7.58 -13.01
C PRO A 43 -12.18 -7.70 -14.55
N ASN A 44 -12.06 -8.93 -15.06
CA ASN A 44 -12.06 -9.22 -16.50
C ASN A 44 -13.45 -9.02 -17.15
N SER A 45 -14.50 -9.00 -16.34
CA SER A 45 -15.86 -8.69 -16.78
C SER A 45 -15.95 -7.19 -17.07
N GLY A 46 -16.54 -6.80 -18.21
CA GLY A 46 -16.68 -5.40 -18.65
C GLY A 46 -17.46 -4.47 -17.70
N ASP A 47 -17.83 -4.93 -16.51
CA ASP A 47 -18.29 -4.12 -15.39
C ASP A 47 -17.12 -3.34 -14.78
N ALA A 48 -16.68 -2.30 -15.49
CA ALA A 48 -15.70 -1.31 -15.03
C ALA A 48 -16.09 -0.59 -13.72
N LYS A 49 -17.30 -0.83 -13.20
CA LYS A 49 -17.88 -0.11 -12.06
C LYS A 49 -17.34 -0.52 -10.68
N LEU A 50 -16.57 -1.60 -10.55
CA LEU A 50 -16.17 -2.13 -9.23
C LEU A 50 -14.66 -2.34 -9.03
N SER A 51 -13.80 -1.77 -9.90
CA SER A 51 -12.34 -1.88 -9.70
C SER A 51 -11.84 -0.86 -8.67
N PRO A 52 -11.03 -1.26 -7.68
CA PRO A 52 -10.47 -0.33 -6.71
C PRO A 52 -9.39 0.54 -7.37
N LEU A 53 -9.59 1.85 -7.30
CA LEU A 53 -8.66 2.85 -7.83
C LEU A 53 -7.93 3.55 -6.68
N PHE A 54 -6.61 3.62 -6.77
CA PHE A 54 -5.83 4.51 -5.91
C PHE A 54 -5.91 5.93 -6.46
N VAL A 55 -6.70 6.78 -5.79
CA VAL A 55 -6.97 8.16 -6.22
C VAL A 55 -5.88 9.13 -5.75
N GLY A 56 -5.34 8.94 -4.55
CA GLY A 56 -4.30 9.81 -4.01
C GLY A 56 -4.03 9.58 -2.52
N TYR A 57 -3.09 10.36 -1.99
CA TYR A 57 -2.74 10.39 -0.57
C TYR A 57 -2.21 11.79 -0.21
N GLY A 58 -2.32 12.16 1.06
CA GLY A 58 -1.87 13.44 1.57
C GLY A 58 -0.97 13.27 2.78
N ARG A 59 -0.39 14.39 3.23
CA ARG A 59 0.32 14.45 4.51
C ARG A 59 -0.66 14.22 5.66
N ILE A 60 -0.16 13.60 6.73
CA ILE A 60 -0.92 13.48 7.97
C ILE A 60 -1.02 14.88 8.58
N PRO A 61 -2.24 15.40 8.86
CA PRO A 61 -2.37 16.70 9.48
C PRO A 61 -1.61 16.76 10.81
N GLY A 62 -0.85 17.82 11.04
CA GLY A 62 -0.09 18.03 12.28
C GLY A 62 1.27 17.31 12.36
N SER A 63 1.70 16.59 11.32
CA SER A 63 3.10 16.12 11.24
C SER A 63 3.98 17.22 10.64
N SER A 64 4.78 17.88 11.47
CA SER A 64 5.86 18.76 11.01
C SER A 64 6.99 17.90 10.40
N GLU A 65 7.52 18.30 9.26
CA GLU A 65 8.86 17.86 8.83
C GLU A 65 9.85 18.67 9.67
N ASP A 66 10.57 18.01 10.59
CA ASP A 66 11.83 18.53 11.13
C ASP A 66 12.95 18.40 10.08
#